data_AF-Q05XS8-F1
#
_entry.id   AF-Q05XS8-F1
#
_cell.length_a   1.000
_cell.length_b   1.000
_cell.length_c   1.000
_cell.angle_alpha   90.00
_cell.angle_beta   90.00
_cell.angle_gamma   90.00
#
_symmetry.space_group_name_H-M   'P 1'
#
loop_
_entity.id
_entity.type
_entity.pdbx_description
1 polymer ?
#
loop_
_entity_poly.entity_id
_entity_poly.type
_entity_poly.pdbx_seq_one_letter_code
_entity_poly.pdbx_strand_id
1 'polypeptide(L)'
;MDPVRVRVLVSALIAGLIAATDAATGTGSGLKAETWDRIGTFAAVLRRAGTTTLVARDCPSSLLGAFHSERNAVLICANNLPNDPAEVWGVLAHEAAHVMQHCRGGPLLIDSEMDRAIARVRQRAPRLFKELRLYHSSQQRDEVEARLVQTLPPAQVEALFQRFCGKRLSGAESS
;
A
#
# COMPACT_ATOMS: atom_id res chain seq x y z
N MET A 1 -32.09 -40.34 -18.41
CA MET A 1 -31.09 -39.48 -19.09
C MET A 1 -30.54 -38.51 -18.06
N ASP A 2 -29.45 -38.91 -17.39
CA ASP A 2 -28.39 -38.03 -16.88
C ASP A 2 -27.51 -37.61 -18.09
N PRO A 3 -26.65 -36.56 -18.05
CA PRO A 3 -25.86 -36.04 -16.91
C PRO A 3 -25.91 -34.48 -16.80
N VAL A 4 -25.34 -33.74 -15.83
CA VAL A 4 -23.97 -33.70 -15.30
C VAL A 4 -23.98 -33.06 -13.90
N ARG A 5 -23.35 -33.76 -12.96
CA ARG A 5 -22.89 -33.23 -11.66
C ARG A 5 -21.56 -32.51 -11.85
N VAL A 6 -21.34 -31.36 -11.21
CA VAL A 6 -20.10 -31.10 -10.47
C VAL A 6 -20.43 -30.18 -9.27
N ARG A 7 -20.53 -30.80 -8.08
CA ARG A 7 -20.30 -30.10 -6.81
C ARG A 7 -18.80 -30.03 -6.62
N VAL A 8 -18.26 -28.85 -6.37
CA VAL A 8 -17.04 -28.72 -5.56
C VAL A 8 -17.19 -27.52 -4.62
N LEU A 9 -17.55 -27.82 -3.37
CA LEU A 9 -17.10 -27.08 -2.20
C LEU A 9 -15.59 -27.31 -2.10
N VAL A 10 -14.78 -26.26 -2.14
CA VAL A 10 -13.49 -26.27 -1.44
C VAL A 10 -13.43 -25.05 -0.54
N SER A 11 -13.87 -25.25 0.70
CA SER A 11 -13.27 -24.59 1.84
C SER A 11 -11.79 -24.96 1.86
N ALA A 12 -10.91 -24.06 1.43
CA ALA A 12 -9.47 -24.27 1.58
C ALA A 12 -9.06 -23.87 2.99
N LEU A 13 -9.19 -24.84 3.89
CA LEU A 13 -8.39 -24.96 5.11
C LEU A 13 -6.91 -24.76 4.76
N ILE A 14 -6.26 -23.82 5.43
CA ILE A 14 -4.80 -23.72 5.44
C ILE A 14 -4.32 -24.85 6.35
N ALA A 15 -3.96 -25.99 5.76
CA ALA A 15 -3.31 -27.09 6.45
C ALA A 15 -2.19 -27.66 5.58
N GLY A 16 -0.96 -27.51 6.08
CA GLY A 16 0.10 -28.52 5.99
C GLY A 16 0.77 -28.74 4.64
N LEU A 17 1.93 -28.09 4.45
CA LEU A 17 3.08 -28.79 3.89
C LEU A 17 4.30 -28.47 4.78
N ILE A 18 4.58 -29.36 5.73
CA ILE A 18 5.89 -29.41 6.40
C ILE A 18 6.68 -30.48 5.65
N ALA A 19 7.60 -30.05 4.79
CA ALA A 19 8.71 -30.88 4.36
C ALA A 19 9.88 -30.61 5.32
N ALA A 20 10.26 -31.61 6.10
CA ALA A 20 11.47 -31.57 6.90
C ALA A 20 12.61 -32.19 6.09
N THR A 21 13.59 -31.37 5.73
CA THR A 21 14.98 -31.78 5.49
C THR A 21 15.88 -30.62 5.88
N ASP A 22 16.75 -30.87 6.87
CA ASP A 22 17.72 -29.94 7.43
C ASP A 22 18.76 -29.46 6.42
N ALA A 23 18.87 -28.14 6.28
CA ALA A 23 20.11 -27.46 5.93
C ALA A 23 20.07 -26.06 6.55
N ALA A 24 21.00 -25.81 7.47
CA ALA A 24 21.20 -24.51 8.09
C ALA A 24 21.49 -23.45 7.02
N THR A 25 20.65 -22.43 6.92
CA THR A 25 21.01 -21.06 6.52
C THR A 25 19.89 -20.14 6.98
N GLY A 26 20.24 -19.13 7.75
CA GLY A 26 19.29 -18.21 8.36
C GLY A 26 18.39 -17.54 7.34
N THR A 27 17.08 -17.64 7.56
CA THR A 27 16.12 -16.67 7.03
C THR A 27 15.17 -16.34 8.17
N GLY A 28 15.65 -15.47 9.08
CA GLY A 28 14.71 -14.49 9.60
C GLY A 28 14.05 -13.87 8.38
N SER A 29 12.73 -13.96 8.26
CA SER A 29 11.97 -13.06 7.41
C SER A 29 12.10 -11.67 8.02
N GLY A 30 13.32 -11.14 7.98
CA GLY A 30 13.58 -9.74 8.18
C GLY A 30 12.73 -9.05 7.14
N LEU A 31 11.90 -8.13 7.62
CA LEU A 31 11.42 -7.01 6.84
C LEU A 31 12.55 -6.63 5.89
N LYS A 32 12.45 -6.96 4.59
CA LYS A 32 13.51 -6.59 3.66
C LYS A 32 13.60 -5.09 3.76
N ALA A 33 14.73 -4.57 4.25
CA ALA A 33 14.99 -3.14 4.25
C ALA A 33 14.68 -2.64 2.84
N GLU A 34 13.83 -1.62 2.76
CA GLU A 34 13.41 -1.10 1.47
C GLU A 34 14.62 -0.56 0.72
N THR A 35 14.60 -0.63 -0.62
CA THR A 35 15.71 -0.17 -1.45
C THR A 35 15.30 1.02 -2.30
N TRP A 36 16.26 1.88 -2.62
CA TRP A 36 16.05 2.99 -3.55
C TRP A 36 15.57 2.51 -4.92
N ASP A 37 16.09 1.38 -5.41
CA ASP A 37 15.65 0.77 -6.68
C ASP A 37 14.17 0.38 -6.66
N ARG A 38 13.69 -0.14 -5.52
CA ARG A 38 12.29 -0.51 -5.35
C ARG A 38 11.39 0.73 -5.31
N ILE A 39 11.80 1.77 -4.58
CA ILE A 39 11.10 3.07 -4.58
C ILE A 39 11.01 3.61 -6.02
N GLY A 40 12.12 3.60 -6.76
CA GLY A 40 12.16 4.07 -8.14
C GLY A 40 11.27 3.24 -9.08
N THR A 41 11.27 1.92 -8.92
CA THR A 41 10.43 0.99 -9.68
C THR A 41 8.96 1.24 -9.41
N PHE A 42 8.55 1.36 -8.14
CA PHE A 42 7.16 1.61 -7.80
C PHE A 42 6.70 3.01 -8.22
N ALA A 43 7.56 4.04 -8.09
CA ALA A 43 7.28 5.36 -8.64
C ALA A 43 7.09 5.32 -10.16
N ALA A 44 7.82 4.47 -10.89
CA ALA A 44 7.60 4.25 -12.32
C ALA A 44 6.25 3.57 -12.61
N VAL A 45 5.79 2.65 -11.75
CA VAL A 45 4.43 2.08 -11.82
C VAL A 45 3.37 3.18 -11.66
N LEU A 46 3.51 4.06 -10.66
CA LEU A 46 2.60 5.19 -10.47
C LEU A 46 2.53 6.08 -11.72
N ARG A 47 3.69 6.42 -12.30
CA ARG A 47 3.78 7.23 -13.52
C ARG A 47 3.13 6.54 -14.73
N ARG A 48 3.34 5.24 -14.91
CA ARG A 48 2.65 4.46 -15.97
C ARG A 48 1.14 4.44 -15.78
N ALA A 49 0.65 4.45 -14.53
CA ALA A 49 -0.76 4.63 -14.23
C ALA A 49 -1.24 6.10 -14.36
N GLY A 50 -0.45 6.97 -14.98
CA GLY A 50 -0.78 8.38 -15.23
C GLY A 50 -0.61 9.31 -14.02
N THR A 51 -0.03 8.84 -12.91
CA THR A 51 0.16 9.63 -11.69
C THR A 51 1.53 10.27 -11.69
N THR A 52 1.60 11.61 -11.69
CA THR A 52 2.88 12.32 -11.59
C THR A 52 3.53 12.06 -10.24
N THR A 53 4.85 11.86 -10.22
CA THR A 53 5.63 11.69 -8.98
C THR A 53 6.65 12.83 -8.87
N LEU A 54 6.52 13.65 -7.83
CA LEU A 54 7.34 14.84 -7.58
C LEU A 54 8.15 14.65 -6.30
N VAL A 55 9.32 15.28 -6.26
CA VAL A 55 10.15 15.39 -5.06
C VAL A 55 10.45 16.87 -4.84
N ALA A 56 10.07 17.41 -3.67
CA ALA A 56 10.37 18.78 -3.27
C ALA A 56 11.38 18.82 -2.13
N ARG A 57 12.05 19.96 -1.98
CA ARG A 57 13.05 20.23 -0.93
C ARG A 57 12.72 21.46 -0.08
N ASP A 58 11.56 22.04 -0.30
CA ASP A 58 11.07 23.30 0.27
C ASP A 58 9.66 23.14 0.86
N CYS A 59 9.31 21.93 1.30
CA CYS A 59 8.01 21.69 1.93
C CYS A 59 7.91 22.32 3.33
N PRO A 60 6.69 22.73 3.74
CA PRO A 60 6.42 23.13 5.13
C PRO A 60 6.85 22.05 6.13
N SER A 61 7.30 22.45 7.32
CA SER A 61 7.68 21.52 8.39
C SER A 61 6.53 20.56 8.67
N SER A 62 6.84 19.27 8.90
CA SER A 62 5.92 18.15 9.16
C SER A 62 5.19 17.54 7.95
N LEU A 63 5.20 18.18 6.78
CA LEU A 63 4.68 17.56 5.56
C LEU A 63 5.69 16.55 5.01
N LEU A 64 5.39 15.26 5.08
CA LEU A 64 6.28 14.20 4.57
C LEU A 64 6.00 13.84 3.11
N GLY A 65 4.72 13.87 2.74
CA GLY A 65 4.24 13.64 1.39
C GLY A 65 2.81 14.14 1.25
N ALA A 66 2.30 14.13 0.02
CA ALA A 66 0.90 14.41 -0.28
C ALA A 66 0.48 13.83 -1.62
N PHE A 67 -0.77 13.39 -1.72
CA PHE A 67 -1.45 13.17 -2.98
C PHE A 67 -2.46 14.29 -3.28
N HIS A 68 -2.34 14.89 -4.46
CA HIS A 68 -3.30 15.88 -4.98
C HIS A 68 -4.15 15.25 -6.08
N SER A 69 -5.43 15.00 -5.79
CA SER A 69 -6.34 14.29 -6.70
C SER A 69 -6.58 15.00 -8.03
N GLU A 70 -6.87 16.31 -8.01
CA GLU A 70 -7.15 17.08 -9.24
C GLU A 70 -5.98 17.10 -10.23
N ARG A 71 -4.75 17.11 -9.70
CA ARG A 71 -3.51 17.09 -10.50
C ARG A 71 -3.01 15.68 -10.76
N ASN A 72 -3.64 14.67 -10.17
CA ASN A 72 -3.20 13.28 -10.11
C ASN A 72 -1.69 13.17 -9.83
N ALA A 73 -1.24 13.81 -8.75
CA ALA A 73 0.18 13.95 -8.43
C ALA A 73 0.50 13.53 -6.98
N VAL A 74 1.53 12.71 -6.82
CA VAL A 74 2.16 12.38 -5.55
C VAL A 74 3.39 13.24 -5.36
N LEU A 75 3.51 13.87 -4.20
CA LEU A 75 4.65 14.65 -3.77
C LEU A 75 5.35 13.94 -2.60
N ILE A 76 6.68 13.84 -2.65
CA ILE A 76 7.53 13.46 -1.52
C ILE A 76 8.36 14.68 -1.08
N CYS A 77 8.33 14.99 0.21
CA CYS A 77 9.03 16.13 0.80
C CYS A 77 10.38 15.71 1.37
N ALA A 78 11.39 15.67 0.50
CA ALA A 78 12.73 15.18 0.85
C ALA A 78 13.41 15.99 1.97
N ASN A 79 13.05 17.26 2.17
CA ASN A 79 13.59 18.08 3.26
C ASN A 79 13.08 17.71 4.66
N ASN A 80 12.00 16.94 4.76
CA ASN A 80 11.42 16.49 6.02
C ASN A 80 11.61 14.99 6.29
N LEU A 81 12.28 14.28 5.38
CA LEU A 81 12.53 12.85 5.48
C LEU A 81 14.01 12.55 5.71
N PRO A 82 14.34 11.56 6.56
CA PRO A 82 15.70 11.06 6.63
C PRO A 82 16.11 10.45 5.29
N ASN A 83 17.43 10.38 5.04
CA ASN A 83 17.98 9.66 3.91
C ASN A 83 17.95 8.13 4.16
N ASP A 84 16.75 7.59 4.35
CA ASP A 84 16.45 6.20 4.66
C ASP A 84 15.37 5.69 3.71
N PRO A 85 15.65 4.66 2.88
CA PRO A 85 14.67 4.13 1.95
C PRO A 85 13.44 3.52 2.65
N ALA A 86 13.53 3.03 3.88
CA ALA A 86 12.36 2.50 4.59
C ALA A 86 11.34 3.61 4.91
N GLU A 87 11.82 4.78 5.33
CA GLU A 87 10.98 5.94 5.65
C GLU A 87 10.36 6.53 4.38
N VAL A 88 11.15 6.68 3.30
CA VAL A 88 10.65 7.16 2.00
C VAL A 88 9.62 6.19 1.41
N TRP A 89 9.87 4.88 1.50
CA TRP A 89 8.90 3.88 1.08
C TRP A 89 7.59 3.98 1.86
N GLY A 90 7.66 4.14 3.19
CA GLY A 90 6.48 4.28 4.04
C GLY A 90 5.59 5.44 3.59
N VAL A 91 6.18 6.60 3.31
CA VAL A 91 5.43 7.75 2.77
C VAL A 91 4.89 7.45 1.37
N LEU A 92 5.70 6.90 0.47
CA LEU A 92 5.24 6.58 -0.89
C LEU A 92 4.07 5.58 -0.88
N ALA A 93 4.11 4.57 -0.02
CA ALA A 93 3.04 3.59 0.14
C ALA A 93 1.76 4.22 0.71
N HIS A 94 1.90 5.15 1.66
CA HIS A 94 0.79 5.95 2.18
C HIS A 94 0.14 6.77 1.06
N GLU A 95 0.90 7.58 0.33
CA GLU A 95 0.35 8.39 -0.76
C GLU A 95 -0.24 7.54 -1.89
N ALA A 96 0.36 6.37 -2.18
CA ALA A 96 -0.18 5.43 -3.14
C ALA A 96 -1.56 4.88 -2.71
N ALA A 97 -1.86 4.79 -1.40
CA ALA A 97 -3.19 4.44 -0.94
C ALA A 97 -4.24 5.48 -1.33
N HIS A 98 -3.91 6.76 -1.24
CA HIS A 98 -4.79 7.83 -1.72
C HIS A 98 -4.97 7.80 -3.25
N VAL A 99 -3.91 7.45 -3.99
CA VAL A 99 -4.03 7.18 -5.44
C VAL A 99 -5.00 6.03 -5.69
N MET A 100 -4.90 4.93 -4.94
CA MET A 100 -5.79 3.77 -5.07
C MET A 100 -7.25 4.11 -4.74
N GLN A 101 -7.49 4.90 -3.69
CA GLN A 101 -8.82 5.40 -3.32
C GLN A 101 -9.40 6.25 -4.46
N HIS A 102 -8.57 7.10 -5.07
CA HIS A 102 -8.96 7.92 -6.21
C HIS A 102 -9.23 7.09 -7.48
N CYS A 103 -8.41 6.07 -7.80
CA CYS A 103 -8.67 5.15 -8.91
C CYS A 103 -10.00 4.39 -8.74
N ARG A 104 -10.33 4.00 -7.51
CA ARG A 104 -11.57 3.30 -7.17
C ARG A 104 -12.79 4.22 -7.10
N GLY A 105 -12.59 5.49 -6.76
CA GLY A 105 -13.67 6.45 -6.48
C GLY A 105 -14.24 6.30 -5.05
N GLY A 106 -13.44 5.82 -4.09
CA GLY A 106 -13.89 5.63 -2.71
C GLY A 106 -12.97 4.71 -1.88
N PRO A 107 -13.44 4.26 -0.71
CA PRO A 107 -12.62 3.50 0.24
C PRO A 107 -12.07 2.18 -0.31
N LEU A 108 -10.86 1.80 0.12
CA LEU A 108 -10.22 0.54 -0.23
C LEU A 108 -10.86 -0.66 0.47
N LEU A 109 -11.25 -0.49 1.73
CA LEU A 109 -11.84 -1.51 2.57
C LEU A 109 -13.36 -1.39 2.58
N ILE A 110 -14.05 -2.52 2.81
CA ILE A 110 -15.47 -2.48 3.18
C ILE A 110 -15.61 -2.17 4.67
N ASP A 111 -16.80 -1.68 5.08
CA ASP A 111 -17.02 -1.17 6.44
C ASP A 111 -16.72 -2.20 7.53
N SER A 112 -17.05 -3.46 7.29
CA SER A 112 -16.81 -4.56 8.23
C SER A 112 -15.33 -4.90 8.45
N GLU A 113 -14.43 -4.39 7.62
CA GLU A 113 -12.99 -4.59 7.75
C GLU A 113 -12.29 -3.48 8.57
N MET A 114 -12.98 -2.35 8.83
CA MET A 114 -12.37 -1.16 9.43
C MET A 114 -11.83 -1.40 10.84
N ASP A 115 -12.57 -2.09 11.71
CA ASP A 115 -12.12 -2.37 13.07
C ASP A 115 -10.83 -3.21 13.08
N ARG A 116 -10.73 -4.16 12.14
CA ARG A 116 -9.54 -4.98 11.97
C ARG A 116 -8.37 -4.15 11.42
N ALA A 117 -8.63 -3.23 10.49
CA ALA A 117 -7.61 -2.32 9.97
C ALA A 117 -7.05 -1.42 11.07
N ILE A 118 -7.93 -0.79 11.86
CA ILE A 118 -7.58 0.01 13.03
C ILE A 118 -6.71 -0.78 14.00
N ALA A 119 -7.13 -2.00 14.35
CA ALA A 119 -6.37 -2.86 15.27
C ALA A 119 -4.97 -3.18 14.73
N ARG A 120 -4.85 -3.46 13.42
CA ARG A 120 -3.56 -3.74 12.77
C ARG A 120 -2.64 -2.52 12.75
N VAL A 121 -3.16 -1.34 12.40
CA VAL A 121 -2.38 -0.09 12.41
C VAL A 121 -1.90 0.21 13.82
N ARG A 122 -2.78 0.08 14.83
CA ARG A 122 -2.43 0.25 16.24
C ARG A 122 -1.31 -0.70 16.69
N GLN A 123 -1.34 -1.95 16.23
CA GLN A 123 -0.34 -2.97 16.60
C GLN A 123 1.01 -2.73 15.91
N ARG A 124 1.00 -2.42 14.61
CA ARG A 124 2.23 -2.36 13.79
C ARG A 124 2.89 -0.99 13.79
N ALA A 125 2.10 0.07 13.92
CA ALA A 125 2.57 1.45 13.81
C ALA A 125 1.89 2.34 14.87
N PRO A 126 2.13 2.10 16.17
CA PRO A 126 1.45 2.81 17.25
C PRO A 126 1.68 4.33 17.23
N ARG A 127 2.82 4.80 16.70
CA ARG A 127 3.08 6.23 16.50
C ARG A 127 2.13 6.82 15.45
N LEU A 128 2.05 6.21 14.27
CA LEU A 128 1.17 6.65 13.18
C LEU A 128 -0.30 6.57 13.59
N PHE A 129 -0.67 5.56 14.38
CA PHE A 129 -2.01 5.45 14.94
C PHE A 129 -2.39 6.64 15.84
N LYS A 130 -1.45 7.17 16.64
CA LYS A 130 -1.72 8.35 17.47
C LYS A 130 -1.97 9.59 16.63
N GLU A 131 -1.29 9.72 15.49
CA GLU A 131 -1.43 10.85 14.56
C GLU A 131 -2.81 10.87 13.87
N LEU A 132 -3.50 9.73 13.75
CA LEU A 132 -4.86 9.68 13.20
C LEU A 132 -5.85 10.57 13.96
N ARG A 133 -5.59 10.85 15.25
CA ARG A 133 -6.41 11.75 16.07
C ARG A 133 -6.36 13.22 15.62
N LEU A 134 -5.37 13.58 14.81
CA LEU A 134 -5.19 14.94 14.29
C LEU A 134 -6.10 15.21 13.08
N TYR A 135 -6.62 14.15 12.44
CA TYR A 135 -7.47 14.28 11.26
C TYR A 135 -8.93 14.47 11.64
N HIS A 136 -9.64 15.24 10.80
CA HIS A 136 -11.08 15.42 10.91
C HIS A 136 -11.79 14.08 10.72
N SER A 137 -12.93 13.87 11.40
CA SER A 137 -13.64 12.57 11.38
C SER A 137 -14.00 12.10 9.96
N SER A 138 -14.28 13.03 9.06
CA SER A 138 -14.56 12.76 7.64
C SER A 138 -13.38 12.20 6.87
N GLN A 139 -12.14 12.36 7.34
CA GLN A 139 -10.91 11.88 6.70
C GLN A 139 -10.35 10.62 7.36
N GLN A 140 -10.78 10.31 8.58
CA GLN A 140 -10.17 9.25 9.39
C GLN A 140 -10.19 7.88 8.72
N ARG A 141 -11.24 7.55 7.96
CA ARG A 141 -11.31 6.29 7.22
C ARG A 141 -10.19 6.19 6.20
N ASP A 142 -10.08 7.18 5.34
CA ASP A 142 -9.12 7.17 4.23
C ASP A 142 -7.69 7.12 4.78
N GLU A 143 -7.44 7.85 5.86
CA GLU A 143 -6.17 7.86 6.57
C GLU A 143 -5.85 6.53 7.25
N VAL A 144 -6.83 5.87 7.89
CA VAL A 144 -6.62 4.52 8.46
C VAL A 144 -6.21 3.54 7.36
N GLU A 145 -6.85 3.59 6.20
CA GLU A 145 -6.49 2.74 5.07
C GLU A 145 -5.08 3.05 4.55
N ALA A 146 -4.73 4.33 4.43
CA ALA A 146 -3.40 4.75 4.02
C ALA A 146 -2.31 4.32 5.03
N ARG A 147 -2.58 4.45 6.33
CA ARG A 147 -1.71 3.93 7.39
C ARG A 147 -1.62 2.40 7.36
N LEU A 148 -2.70 1.70 7.04
CA LEU A 148 -2.66 0.24 6.89
C LEU A 148 -1.72 -0.13 5.74
N VAL A 149 -1.88 0.48 4.57
CA VAL A 149 -1.05 0.24 3.38
C VAL A 149 0.42 0.56 3.66
N GLN A 150 0.69 1.66 4.37
CA GLN A 150 2.03 2.06 4.82
C GLN A 150 2.75 0.97 5.65
N THR A 151 2.00 0.06 6.31
CA THR A 151 2.59 -1.05 7.10
C THR A 151 2.71 -2.37 6.33
N LEU A 152 2.34 -2.40 5.04
CA LEU A 152 2.38 -3.62 4.25
C LEU A 152 3.76 -3.83 3.60
N PRO A 153 4.17 -5.10 3.40
CA PRO A 153 5.31 -5.40 2.55
C PRO A 153 5.11 -4.88 1.12
N PRO A 154 6.18 -4.49 0.41
CA PRO A 154 6.07 -3.87 -0.90
C PRO A 154 5.28 -4.65 -1.94
N ALA A 155 5.52 -5.96 -2.02
CA ALA A 155 4.81 -6.81 -2.95
C ALA A 155 3.28 -6.77 -2.71
N GLN A 156 2.84 -6.58 -1.46
CA GLN A 156 1.42 -6.42 -1.15
C GLN A 156 0.90 -5.04 -1.55
N VAL A 157 1.69 -3.98 -1.36
CA VAL A 157 1.35 -2.62 -1.82
C VAL A 157 1.20 -2.59 -3.35
N GLU A 158 2.15 -3.17 -4.08
CA GLU A 158 2.12 -3.29 -5.54
C GLU A 158 0.91 -4.10 -6.02
N ALA A 159 0.61 -5.23 -5.38
CA ALA A 159 -0.56 -6.03 -5.71
C ALA A 159 -1.89 -5.29 -5.46
N LEU A 160 -1.98 -4.52 -4.37
CA LEU A 160 -3.13 -3.66 -4.10
C LEU A 160 -3.24 -2.56 -5.15
N PHE A 161 -2.11 -1.95 -5.54
CA PHE A 161 -2.10 -0.93 -6.57
C PHE A 161 -2.59 -1.48 -7.91
N GLN A 162 -2.12 -2.65 -8.33
CA GLN A 162 -2.61 -3.33 -9.52
C GLN A 162 -4.12 -3.60 -9.44
N ARG A 163 -4.62 -4.05 -8.28
CA ARG A 163 -6.04 -4.33 -8.08
C ARG A 163 -6.92 -3.09 -8.25
N PHE A 164 -6.50 -1.95 -7.70
CA PHE A 164 -7.33 -0.74 -7.67
C PHE A 164 -7.09 0.21 -8.84
N CYS A 165 -5.87 0.27 -9.38
CA CYS A 165 -5.49 1.15 -10.47
C CYS A 165 -5.17 0.42 -11.79
N GLY A 166 -5.32 -0.92 -11.87
CA GLY A 166 -4.91 -1.72 -13.02
C GLY A 166 -5.49 -1.27 -14.36
N LYS A 167 -6.71 -0.71 -14.38
CA LYS A 167 -7.30 -0.12 -15.60
C LYS A 167 -6.46 1.01 -16.20
N ARG A 168 -5.81 1.83 -15.36
CA ARG A 168 -4.92 2.91 -15.81
C ARG A 168 -3.61 2.36 -16.41
N LEU A 169 -3.20 1.16 -15.99
CA LEU A 169 -1.99 0.51 -16.51
C LEU A 169 -2.22 -0.12 -17.89
N SER A 170 -3.37 -0.75 -18.12
CA SER A 170 -3.72 -1.32 -19.44
C SER A 170 -4.00 -0.26 -20.50
N GLY A 171 -4.55 0.90 -20.11
CA GLY A 171 -4.77 2.02 -21.03
C GLY A 171 -3.50 2.78 -21.41
N ALA A 172 -2.44 2.69 -20.61
CA ALA A 172 -1.16 3.35 -20.88
C ALA A 172 -0.32 2.63 -21.95
N GLU A 173 -0.56 1.34 -22.20
CA GLU A 173 0.11 0.59 -23.27
C GLU A 173 -0.49 0.85 -24.66
N SER A 174 -1.61 1.58 -24.73
CA SER A 174 -2.37 1.86 -25.95
C SER A 174 -2.34 3.33 -26.39
N SER A 175 -1.48 4.16 -25.78
CA SER A 175 -1.29 5.58 -26.11
C SER A 175 0.13 5.87 -26.58
#